data_AF-A0A934FS79-F1
#
_entry.id   AF-A0A934FS79-F1
#
_cell.length_a   1.000
_cell.length_b   1.000
_cell.length_c   1.000
_cell.angle_alpha   90.00
_cell.angle_beta   90.00
_cell.angle_gamma   90.00
#
_symmetry.space_group_name_H-M   'P 1'
#
loop_
_entity.id
_entity.type
_entity.pdbx_description
1 polymer ?
#
loop_
_entity_poly.entity_id
_entity_poly.type
_entity_poly.pdbx_seq_one_letter_code
_entity_poly.pdbx_strand_id
1 'polypeptide(L)'
;MTSSRDRAHGGFTMVELVVVLAVLGIIAGAAMPLVSASIDQQRREDAANDLGSIARALEDYYTDHAAFPGTLRDTGFLGVYLQPGVQNGTVVDAWGSGGDYVYSVSKSPDVATVHSVDSNRKDDGAANEELKVEVFGAAPGHAKTRLRMLVIVEALANHIEAGGALTGNWAKDRAALGLGSAYQNDGFGSSFRLEAGTLTLSSDGPDRKKSTADDITF
;
A
#
# COMPACT_ATOMS: atom_id res chain seq x y z
N MET A 1 40.88 0.59 78.61
CA MET A 1 39.50 0.69 78.09
C MET A 1 39.56 0.74 76.57
N THR A 2 39.29 -0.35 75.87
CA THR A 2 38.99 -0.36 74.43
C THR A 2 37.95 -1.44 74.18
N SER A 3 36.69 -1.02 74.06
CA SER A 3 35.56 -1.88 73.72
C SER A 3 35.61 -2.16 72.22
N SER A 4 35.85 -3.41 71.84
CA SER A 4 35.75 -3.87 70.46
C SER A 4 34.28 -3.98 70.08
N ARG A 5 33.87 -3.25 69.03
CA ARG A 5 32.55 -3.38 68.41
C ARG A 5 32.53 -4.65 67.55
N ASP A 6 31.69 -5.61 67.92
CA ASP A 6 31.40 -6.77 67.08
C ASP A 6 30.68 -6.33 65.80
N ARG A 7 31.33 -6.59 64.66
CA ARG A 7 30.71 -6.48 63.33
C ARG A 7 29.89 -7.74 63.11
N ALA A 8 28.57 -7.63 63.28
CA ALA A 8 27.62 -8.65 62.85
C ALA A 8 27.68 -8.80 61.32
N HIS A 9 28.48 -9.75 60.85
CA HIS A 9 28.42 -10.22 59.47
C HIS A 9 27.25 -11.20 59.41
N GLY A 10 26.10 -10.73 58.96
CA GLY A 10 24.95 -11.60 58.64
C GLY A 10 25.32 -12.50 57.47
N GLY A 11 25.53 -13.79 57.75
CA GLY A 11 25.72 -14.80 56.73
C GLY A 11 24.41 -15.11 56.01
N PHE A 12 24.48 -15.29 54.69
CA PHE A 12 23.35 -15.64 53.85
C PHE A 12 22.79 -17.02 54.24
N THR A 13 21.50 -17.13 54.54
CA THR A 13 20.92 -18.44 54.88
C THR A 13 20.63 -19.25 53.62
N MET A 14 20.76 -20.58 53.70
CA MET A 14 20.35 -21.48 52.63
C MET A 14 18.88 -21.26 52.25
N VAL A 15 18.04 -20.93 53.23
CA VAL A 15 16.61 -20.68 53.05
C VAL A 15 16.36 -19.42 52.24
N GLU A 16 17.12 -18.34 52.48
CA GLU A 16 17.02 -17.12 51.68
C GLU A 16 17.39 -17.37 50.21
N LEU A 17 18.40 -18.19 49.92
CA LEU A 17 18.72 -18.54 48.53
C LEU A 17 17.59 -19.31 47.85
N VAL A 18 17.03 -20.30 48.56
CA VAL A 18 15.98 -21.18 48.03
C VAL A 18 14.69 -20.41 47.76
N VAL A 19 14.31 -19.48 48.65
CA VAL A 19 13.12 -18.63 48.44
C VAL A 19 13.32 -17.70 47.24
N VAL A 20 14.50 -17.10 47.08
CA VAL A 20 14.80 -16.22 45.94
C VAL A 20 14.74 -17.01 44.63
N LEU A 21 15.34 -18.20 44.57
CA LEU A 21 15.29 -19.04 43.38
C LEU A 21 13.88 -19.54 43.07
N ALA A 22 13.06 -19.83 44.10
CA ALA A 22 11.66 -20.18 43.94
C ALA A 22 10.85 -19.03 43.32
N VAL A 23 11.02 -17.80 43.81
CA VAL A 23 10.35 -16.61 43.26
C VAL A 23 10.83 -16.31 41.83
N LEU A 24 12.13 -16.39 41.56
CA LEU A 24 12.68 -16.22 40.20
C LEU A 24 12.13 -17.28 39.23
N GLY A 25 11.99 -18.53 39.66
CA GLY A 25 11.39 -19.60 38.86
C GLY A 25 9.92 -19.35 38.52
N ILE A 26 9.14 -18.83 39.47
CA ILE A 26 7.73 -18.48 39.25
C ILE A 26 7.60 -17.32 38.26
N ILE A 27 8.38 -16.25 38.44
CA ILE A 27 8.34 -15.07 37.55
C ILE A 27 8.82 -15.46 36.14
N ALA A 28 9.92 -16.23 36.03
CA ALA A 28 10.43 -16.68 34.73
C ALA A 28 9.45 -17.59 33.99
N GLY A 29 8.76 -18.50 34.70
CA GLY A 29 7.74 -19.38 34.13
C GLY A 29 6.48 -18.64 33.67
N ALA A 30 6.09 -17.56 34.36
CA ALA A 30 4.93 -16.75 34.01
C ALA A 30 5.18 -15.76 32.85
N ALA A 31 6.44 -15.43 32.54
CA ALA A 31 6.79 -14.42 31.54
C ALA A 31 6.85 -14.93 30.09
N MET A 32 7.06 -16.24 29.88
CA MET A 32 7.22 -16.83 28.54
C MET A 32 6.06 -16.59 27.55
N PRO A 33 4.76 -16.74 27.93
CA PRO A 33 3.67 -16.69 26.95
C PRO A 33 3.33 -15.28 26.44
N LEU A 34 3.77 -14.21 27.10
CA LEU A 34 3.44 -12.84 26.68
C LEU A 34 4.35 -12.33 25.55
N VAL A 35 5.54 -12.90 25.40
CA VAL A 35 6.56 -12.42 24.45
C VAL A 35 6.22 -12.81 23.00
N SER A 36 5.57 -13.95 22.76
CA SER A 36 5.26 -14.43 21.41
C SER A 36 4.25 -13.54 20.68
N ALA A 37 3.16 -13.16 21.33
CA ALA A 37 2.13 -12.29 20.75
C ALA A 37 2.69 -10.89 20.41
N SER A 38 3.60 -10.37 21.23
CA SER A 38 4.25 -9.07 20.97
C SER A 38 5.18 -9.10 19.76
N ILE A 39 5.87 -10.23 19.52
CA ILE A 39 6.76 -10.38 18.36
C ILE A 39 5.95 -10.47 17.07
N ASP A 40 4.83 -11.19 17.08
CA ASP A 40 3.99 -11.31 15.88
C ASP A 40 3.30 -9.98 15.53
N GLN A 41 2.94 -9.16 16.52
CA GLN A 41 2.47 -7.80 16.26
C GLN A 41 3.57 -6.92 15.64
N GLN A 42 4.79 -6.94 16.18
CA GLN A 42 5.92 -6.19 15.63
C GLN A 42 6.21 -6.57 14.17
N ARG A 43 6.17 -7.87 13.84
CA ARG A 43 6.34 -8.34 12.46
C ARG A 43 5.27 -7.82 11.51
N ARG A 44 4.02 -7.74 11.95
CA ARG A 44 2.93 -7.17 11.14
C ARG A 44 3.13 -5.67 10.90
N GLU A 45 3.58 -4.95 11.91
CA GLU A 45 3.90 -3.52 11.81
C GLU A 45 5.08 -3.29 10.85
N ASP A 46 6.13 -4.10 10.94
CA ASP A 46 7.28 -4.06 10.03
C ASP A 46 6.85 -4.37 8.59
N ALA A 47 6.06 -5.42 8.37
CA ALA A 47 5.55 -5.77 7.04
C ALA A 47 4.66 -4.67 6.43
N ALA A 48 3.85 -3.99 7.25
CA ALA A 48 3.04 -2.86 6.79
C ALA A 48 3.92 -1.67 6.36
N ASN A 49 4.98 -1.38 7.11
CA ASN A 49 5.93 -0.31 6.78
C ASN A 49 6.72 -0.61 5.50
N ASP A 50 7.15 -1.86 5.33
CA ASP A 50 7.82 -2.34 4.12
C ASP A 50 6.90 -2.24 2.90
N LEU A 51 5.67 -2.76 3.00
CA LEU A 51 4.68 -2.69 1.92
C LEU A 51 4.38 -1.24 1.50
N GLY A 52 4.26 -0.32 2.47
CA GLY A 52 4.09 1.10 2.19
C GLY A 52 5.30 1.72 1.46
N SER A 53 6.51 1.27 1.78
CA SER A 53 7.74 1.71 1.11
C SER A 53 7.83 1.14 -0.31
N ILE A 54 7.46 -0.13 -0.50
CA ILE A 54 7.38 -0.78 -1.81
C ILE A 54 6.34 -0.09 -2.70
N ALA A 55 5.19 0.28 -2.13
CA ALA A 55 4.14 0.94 -2.87
C ALA A 55 4.59 2.28 -3.48
N ARG A 56 5.22 3.14 -2.67
CA ARG A 56 5.78 4.41 -3.13
C ARG A 56 6.85 4.22 -4.20
N ALA A 57 7.74 3.24 -4.01
CA ALA A 57 8.76 2.91 -4.98
C ALA A 57 8.17 2.47 -6.34
N LEU A 58 7.07 1.70 -6.31
CA LEU A 58 6.35 1.29 -7.52
C LEU A 58 5.68 2.47 -8.21
N GLU A 59 5.13 3.43 -7.45
CA GLU A 59 4.57 4.67 -8.00
C GLU A 59 5.64 5.53 -8.70
N ASP A 60 6.80 5.71 -8.06
CA ASP A 60 7.93 6.46 -8.61
C ASP A 60 8.49 5.79 -9.87
N TYR A 61 8.73 4.47 -9.81
CA TYR A 61 9.20 3.71 -10.97
C TYR A 61 8.22 3.81 -12.15
N TYR A 62 6.93 3.67 -11.88
CA TYR A 62 5.89 3.80 -12.90
C TYR A 62 5.84 5.22 -13.48
N THR A 63 6.08 6.25 -12.66
CA THR A 63 6.12 7.64 -13.12
C THR A 63 7.25 7.87 -14.13
N ASP A 64 8.42 7.27 -13.89
CA ASP A 64 9.59 7.44 -14.76
C ASP A 64 9.56 6.54 -16.01
N HIS A 65 9.03 5.32 -15.88
CA HIS A 65 9.11 4.29 -16.94
C HIS A 65 7.77 4.02 -17.63
N ALA A 66 6.68 4.62 -17.16
CA ALA A 66 5.30 4.37 -17.63
C ALA A 66 4.89 2.89 -17.64
N ALA A 67 5.56 2.07 -16.83
CA ALA A 67 5.37 0.64 -16.70
C ALA A 67 5.84 0.20 -15.33
N PHE A 68 5.20 -0.81 -14.77
CA PHE A 68 5.67 -1.45 -13.55
C PHE A 68 6.92 -2.32 -13.83
N PRO A 69 7.81 -2.51 -12.83
CA PRO A 69 8.96 -3.38 -12.99
C PRO A 69 8.50 -4.83 -13.24
N GLY A 70 9.28 -5.62 -13.98
CA GLY A 70 8.90 -7.01 -14.24
C GLY A 70 8.91 -7.88 -12.97
N THR A 71 9.78 -7.53 -12.01
CA THR A 71 9.88 -8.15 -10.70
C THR A 71 10.35 -7.10 -9.68
N LEU A 72 10.06 -7.29 -8.39
CA LEU A 72 10.67 -6.46 -7.33
C LEU A 72 12.19 -6.62 -7.23
N ARG A 73 12.78 -7.60 -7.94
CA ARG A 73 14.22 -7.85 -8.01
C ARG A 73 14.90 -7.22 -9.22
N ASP A 74 14.16 -6.48 -10.04
CA ASP A 74 14.75 -5.83 -11.21
C ASP A 74 15.86 -4.86 -10.76
N THR A 75 17.04 -4.97 -11.35
CA THR A 75 18.20 -4.12 -11.03
C THR A 75 17.94 -2.64 -11.27
N GLY A 76 16.99 -2.29 -12.15
CA GLY A 76 16.55 -0.90 -12.35
C GLY A 76 15.61 -0.38 -11.26
N PHE A 77 15.00 -1.29 -10.49
CA PHE A 77 14.06 -0.98 -9.42
C PHE A 77 14.74 -1.02 -8.04
N LEU A 78 15.50 -2.09 -7.77
CA LEU A 78 16.28 -2.26 -6.54
C LEU A 78 17.40 -1.21 -6.45
N GLY A 79 17.46 -0.51 -5.31
CA GLY A 79 18.54 0.44 -5.01
C GLY A 79 18.33 1.86 -5.54
N VAL A 80 17.46 2.08 -6.53
CA VAL A 80 17.01 3.43 -6.94
C VAL A 80 15.74 3.84 -6.20
N TYR A 81 14.76 2.93 -6.14
CA TYR A 81 13.44 3.24 -5.58
C TYR A 81 13.15 2.49 -4.25
N LEU A 82 13.77 1.33 -4.05
CA LEU A 82 13.54 0.49 -2.86
C LEU A 82 14.72 0.55 -1.85
N GLN A 83 14.55 1.25 -0.72
CA GLN A 83 15.24 1.04 0.57
C GLN A 83 14.58 1.91 1.66
N PRO A 84 14.18 1.38 2.84
CA PRO A 84 14.78 0.30 3.65
C PRO A 84 13.99 -1.02 3.63
N GLY A 85 14.63 -2.14 4.01
CA GLY A 85 14.07 -3.51 3.98
C GLY A 85 14.82 -4.49 3.05
N VAL A 86 15.70 -3.97 2.20
CA VAL A 86 16.56 -4.78 1.32
C VAL A 86 17.77 -5.31 2.11
N GLN A 87 17.66 -6.52 2.66
CA GLN A 87 18.84 -7.24 3.14
C GLN A 87 19.52 -7.88 1.93
N ASN A 88 20.79 -7.52 1.66
CA ASN A 88 21.64 -8.15 0.63
C ASN A 88 21.01 -8.25 -0.79
N GLY A 89 20.30 -7.21 -1.23
CA GLY A 89 19.69 -7.19 -2.58
C GLY A 89 18.41 -8.04 -2.71
N THR A 90 17.84 -8.48 -1.60
CA THR A 90 16.57 -9.22 -1.56
C THR A 90 15.54 -8.50 -0.70
N VAL A 91 14.30 -8.40 -1.20
CA VAL A 91 13.14 -7.91 -0.44
C VAL A 91 12.56 -9.13 0.27
N VAL A 92 12.80 -9.23 1.57
CA VAL A 92 12.37 -10.37 2.40
C VAL A 92 11.27 -9.89 3.33
N ASP A 93 10.24 -10.71 3.54
CA ASP A 93 9.17 -10.38 4.49
C ASP A 93 9.66 -10.38 5.96
N ALA A 94 8.82 -9.84 6.85
CA ALA A 94 9.10 -9.75 8.29
C ALA A 94 9.14 -11.12 9.01
N TRP A 95 8.73 -12.22 8.35
CA TRP A 95 8.68 -13.57 8.93
C TRP A 95 9.92 -14.42 8.61
N GLY A 96 10.74 -14.00 7.65
CA GLY A 96 12.12 -14.44 7.48
C GLY A 96 12.33 -15.75 6.72
N SER A 97 13.54 -15.84 6.15
CA SER A 97 14.18 -16.98 5.46
C SER A 97 13.23 -17.96 4.76
N GLY A 98 12.54 -17.47 3.73
CA GLY A 98 11.83 -18.31 2.77
C GLY A 98 10.64 -17.66 2.06
N GLY A 99 10.13 -16.53 2.55
CA GLY A 99 9.07 -15.75 1.91
C GLY A 99 9.63 -14.41 1.39
N ASP A 100 9.64 -14.27 0.06
CA ASP A 100 9.76 -12.94 -0.53
C ASP A 100 8.37 -12.31 -0.58
N TYR A 101 8.27 -10.97 -0.60
CA TYR A 101 7.02 -10.34 -0.99
C TYR A 101 6.58 -10.86 -2.35
N VAL A 102 5.34 -11.35 -2.42
CA VAL A 102 4.79 -11.86 -3.66
C VAL A 102 4.32 -10.68 -4.48
N TYR A 103 4.84 -10.60 -5.69
CA TYR A 103 4.59 -9.53 -6.62
C TYR A 103 3.86 -10.05 -7.85
N SER A 104 2.78 -9.36 -8.21
CA SER A 104 2.07 -9.63 -9.46
C SER A 104 1.65 -8.33 -10.11
N VAL A 105 1.69 -8.30 -11.45
CA VAL A 105 1.20 -7.16 -12.24
C VAL A 105 0.05 -7.66 -13.11
N SER A 106 -1.13 -7.07 -12.92
CA SER A 106 -2.23 -7.22 -13.86
C SER A 106 -2.12 -6.16 -14.93
N LYS A 107 -2.21 -6.55 -16.21
CA LYS A 107 -2.23 -5.60 -17.34
C LYS A 107 -3.61 -4.96 -17.57
N SER A 108 -4.64 -5.44 -16.87
CA SER A 108 -6.02 -4.97 -16.98
C SER A 108 -6.78 -5.24 -15.68
N PRO A 109 -7.00 -4.23 -14.82
CA PRO A 109 -6.48 -2.86 -14.87
C PRO A 109 -4.99 -2.86 -14.53
N ASP A 110 -4.21 -1.95 -15.12
CA ASP A 110 -2.74 -1.85 -14.96
C ASP A 110 -2.38 -1.63 -13.48
N VAL A 111 -2.17 -2.71 -12.72
CA VAL A 111 -2.10 -2.72 -11.26
C VAL A 111 -0.98 -3.65 -10.82
N ALA A 112 -0.07 -3.13 -10.01
CA ALA A 112 0.89 -3.92 -9.27
C ALA A 112 0.31 -4.28 -7.90
N THR A 113 0.22 -5.58 -7.61
CA THR A 113 -0.16 -6.10 -6.30
C THR A 113 1.07 -6.65 -5.60
N VAL A 114 1.27 -6.25 -4.34
CA VAL A 114 2.29 -6.77 -3.45
C VAL A 114 1.59 -7.30 -2.19
N HIS A 115 1.91 -8.53 -1.79
CA HIS A 115 1.45 -9.08 -0.52
C HIS A 115 2.56 -9.83 0.21
N SER A 116 2.48 -9.89 1.53
CA SER A 116 3.33 -10.73 2.37
C SER A 116 2.69 -12.09 2.54
N VAL A 117 3.44 -13.17 2.30
CA VAL A 117 3.07 -14.47 2.85
C VAL A 117 3.32 -14.38 4.36
N ASP A 118 2.30 -14.65 5.15
CA ASP A 118 2.34 -14.47 6.59
C ASP A 118 3.13 -15.61 7.29
N SER A 119 2.92 -15.76 8.61
CA SER A 119 3.48 -16.86 9.41
C SER A 119 3.13 -18.28 8.94
N ASN A 120 2.05 -18.46 8.17
CA ASN A 120 1.57 -19.76 7.70
C ASN A 120 2.17 -20.16 6.33
N ARG A 121 2.83 -19.22 5.63
CA ARG A 121 3.48 -19.39 4.31
C ARG A 121 2.54 -19.90 3.21
N LYS A 122 1.24 -19.64 3.32
CA LYS A 122 0.22 -19.98 2.33
C LYS A 122 -0.56 -18.72 1.96
N ASP A 123 -0.70 -18.51 0.66
CA ASP A 123 -1.75 -17.65 0.11
C ASP A 123 -3.05 -18.47 0.13
N ASP A 124 -3.81 -18.37 1.22
CA ASP A 124 -5.14 -18.97 1.34
C ASP A 124 -6.27 -17.98 1.06
N GLY A 125 -5.93 -16.75 0.65
CA GLY A 125 -6.88 -15.68 0.39
C GLY A 125 -7.74 -15.28 1.59
N ALA A 126 -7.32 -15.63 2.82
CA ALA A 126 -8.03 -15.25 4.04
C ALA A 126 -7.89 -13.73 4.26
N ALA A 127 -8.98 -12.99 4.00
CA ALA A 127 -9.05 -11.53 4.07
C ALA A 127 -8.63 -10.90 5.41
N ASN A 128 -8.46 -11.71 6.46
CA ASN A 128 -8.12 -11.29 7.82
C ASN A 128 -6.62 -11.45 8.16
N GLU A 129 -5.80 -12.01 7.27
CA GLU A 129 -4.41 -12.38 7.61
C GLU A 129 -3.36 -11.83 6.63
N GLU A 130 -3.73 -11.56 5.39
CA GLU A 130 -2.81 -11.08 4.36
C GLU A 130 -2.77 -9.55 4.25
N LEU A 131 -1.60 -8.96 4.52
CA LEU A 131 -1.35 -7.54 4.22
C LEU A 131 -1.07 -7.40 2.73
N LYS A 132 -2.00 -6.77 2.01
CA LYS A 132 -1.94 -6.54 0.58
C LYS A 132 -1.95 -5.05 0.27
N VAL A 133 -1.09 -4.63 -0.65
CA VAL A 133 -1.11 -3.29 -1.23
C VAL A 133 -1.24 -3.39 -2.74
N GLU A 134 -2.17 -2.61 -3.29
CA GLU A 134 -2.38 -2.46 -4.73
C GLU A 134 -1.93 -1.05 -5.14
N VAL A 135 -0.99 -1.00 -6.07
CA VAL A 135 -0.52 0.23 -6.70
C VAL A 135 -1.11 0.30 -8.10
N PHE A 136 -1.94 1.30 -8.34
CA PHE A 136 -2.56 1.52 -9.64
C PHE A 136 -1.60 2.30 -10.54
N GLY A 137 -1.39 1.78 -11.75
CA GLY A 137 -0.56 2.42 -12.76
C GLY A 137 -1.27 3.64 -13.31
N ALA A 138 -1.12 4.79 -12.64
CA ALA A 138 -1.43 6.14 -13.14
C ALA A 138 -1.38 7.22 -12.03
N ALA A 139 -0.26 7.38 -11.32
CA ALA A 139 -0.01 8.58 -10.51
C ALA A 139 -0.14 9.92 -11.30
N PRO A 140 0.20 10.03 -12.60
CA PRO A 140 -0.12 11.22 -13.41
C PRO A 140 -1.61 11.30 -13.82
N GLY A 141 -2.39 10.26 -13.55
CA GLY A 141 -3.78 10.10 -14.01
C GLY A 141 -4.69 11.17 -13.45
N HIS A 142 -4.66 11.44 -12.15
CA HIS A 142 -5.54 12.46 -11.52
C HIS A 142 -5.34 13.84 -12.13
N ALA A 143 -4.09 14.29 -12.26
CA ALA A 143 -3.77 15.59 -12.83
C ALA A 143 -4.19 15.68 -14.31
N LYS A 144 -3.87 14.64 -15.09
CA LYS A 144 -4.23 14.56 -16.52
C LYS A 144 -5.75 14.48 -16.72
N THR A 145 -6.46 13.72 -15.90
CA THR A 145 -7.93 13.64 -15.87
C THR A 145 -8.53 14.99 -15.56
N ARG A 146 -8.11 15.66 -14.48
CA ARG A 146 -8.62 17.00 -14.10
C ARG A 146 -8.39 18.05 -15.18
N LEU A 147 -7.19 18.11 -15.75
CA LEU A 147 -6.87 19.05 -16.83
C LEU A 147 -7.73 18.79 -18.08
N ARG A 148 -7.93 17.52 -18.44
CA ARG A 148 -8.82 17.15 -19.55
C ARG A 148 -10.27 17.49 -19.26
N MET A 149 -10.77 17.20 -18.06
CA MET A 149 -12.14 17.51 -17.64
C MET A 149 -12.41 19.00 -17.70
N LEU A 150 -11.48 19.86 -17.28
CA LEU A 150 -11.63 21.32 -17.39
C LEU A 150 -11.87 21.76 -18.84
N VAL A 151 -11.05 21.27 -19.78
CA VAL A 151 -11.21 21.59 -21.21
C VAL A 151 -12.51 21.01 -21.77
N ILE A 152 -12.89 19.80 -21.35
CA ILE A 152 -14.15 19.17 -21.75
C ILE A 152 -15.34 20.02 -21.28
N VAL A 153 -15.34 20.46 -20.02
CA VAL A 153 -16.42 21.27 -19.46
C VAL A 153 -16.55 22.61 -20.17
N GLU A 154 -15.43 23.25 -20.51
CA GLU A 154 -15.44 24.48 -21.32
C GLU A 154 -16.03 24.24 -22.72
N ALA A 155 -15.60 23.18 -23.41
CA ALA A 155 -16.15 22.81 -24.71
C ALA A 155 -17.65 22.48 -24.62
N LEU A 156 -18.06 21.79 -23.56
CA LEU A 156 -19.45 21.44 -23.26
C LEU A 156 -20.31 22.67 -23.07
N ALA A 157 -19.85 23.62 -22.26
CA ALA A 157 -20.54 24.88 -22.02
C ALA A 157 -20.77 25.65 -23.34
N ASN A 158 -19.71 25.83 -24.14
CA ASN A 158 -19.79 26.49 -25.44
C ASN A 158 -20.77 25.79 -26.40
N HIS A 159 -20.79 24.44 -26.40
CA HIS A 159 -21.69 23.67 -27.25
C HIS A 159 -23.16 23.82 -26.84
N ILE A 160 -23.45 23.84 -25.54
CA ILE A 160 -24.80 24.06 -25.02
C ILE A 160 -25.27 25.49 -25.30
N GLU A 161 -24.41 26.48 -25.14
CA GLU A 161 -24.71 27.88 -25.48
C GLU A 161 -25.04 28.06 -26.97
N ALA A 162 -24.41 27.27 -27.85
CA ALA A 162 -24.71 27.22 -29.26
C ALA A 162 -26.01 26.46 -29.61
N GLY A 163 -26.73 25.92 -28.61
CA GLY A 163 -27.97 25.13 -28.78
C GLY A 163 -27.73 23.68 -29.19
N GLY A 164 -26.51 23.16 -29.00
CA GLY A 164 -26.16 21.78 -29.29
C GLY A 164 -26.75 20.79 -28.29
N ALA A 165 -27.08 19.58 -28.77
CA ALA A 165 -27.66 18.51 -27.96
C ALA A 165 -26.64 17.39 -27.70
N LEU A 166 -26.65 16.85 -26.48
CA LEU A 166 -25.79 15.77 -26.05
C LEU A 166 -26.55 14.44 -26.07
N THR A 167 -25.87 13.38 -26.50
CA THR A 167 -26.47 12.05 -26.68
C THR A 167 -26.23 11.11 -25.50
N GLY A 168 -25.34 11.48 -24.58
CA GLY A 168 -24.89 10.63 -23.47
C GLY A 168 -23.90 9.55 -23.90
N ASN A 169 -23.53 9.51 -25.18
CA ASN A 169 -22.46 8.66 -25.69
C ASN A 169 -21.21 9.51 -25.87
N TRP A 170 -20.26 9.37 -24.96
CA TRP A 170 -19.04 10.17 -24.93
C TRP A 170 -18.28 10.20 -26.26
N ALA A 171 -18.22 9.08 -26.99
CA ALA A 171 -17.51 9.06 -28.27
C ALA A 171 -18.17 9.95 -29.33
N LYS A 172 -19.50 10.02 -29.35
CA LYS A 172 -20.28 10.90 -30.24
C LYS A 172 -20.24 12.35 -29.76
N ASP A 173 -20.45 12.56 -28.47
CA ASP A 173 -20.51 13.89 -27.87
C ASP A 173 -19.15 14.58 -27.97
N ARG A 174 -18.04 13.90 -27.68
CA ARG A 174 -16.67 14.40 -27.89
C ARG A 174 -16.43 14.89 -29.31
N ALA A 175 -16.92 14.16 -30.32
CA ALA A 175 -16.79 14.57 -31.71
C ALA A 175 -17.62 15.82 -32.02
N ALA A 176 -18.83 15.93 -31.45
CA ALA A 176 -19.68 17.13 -31.56
C ALA A 176 -19.07 18.35 -30.85
N LEU A 177 -18.29 18.13 -29.78
CA LEU A 177 -17.52 19.16 -29.07
C LEU A 177 -16.23 19.57 -29.79
N GLY A 178 -15.89 18.95 -30.92
CA GLY A 178 -14.65 19.24 -31.66
C GLY A 178 -13.37 18.75 -30.97
N LEU A 179 -13.49 17.88 -29.96
CA LEU A 179 -12.36 17.38 -29.18
C LEU A 179 -11.68 16.20 -29.89
N GLY A 180 -10.35 16.24 -30.00
CA GLY A 180 -9.54 15.18 -30.63
C GLY A 180 -9.48 13.87 -29.83
N SER A 181 -8.78 12.85 -30.37
CA SER A 181 -8.63 11.53 -29.73
C SER A 181 -7.91 11.59 -28.37
N ALA A 182 -7.16 12.66 -28.10
CA ALA A 182 -6.50 12.91 -26.81
C ALA A 182 -7.48 13.01 -25.61
N TYR A 183 -8.77 13.26 -25.86
CA TYR A 183 -9.84 13.37 -24.86
C TYR A 183 -10.77 12.15 -24.84
N GLN A 184 -10.44 11.08 -25.57
CA GLN A 184 -11.26 9.87 -25.60
C GLN A 184 -11.27 9.18 -24.24
N ASN A 185 -10.09 9.11 -23.61
CA ASN A 185 -9.90 8.47 -22.32
C ASN A 185 -9.39 9.46 -21.28
N ASP A 186 -9.72 9.20 -20.04
CA ASP A 186 -9.16 9.85 -18.86
C ASP A 186 -7.66 9.54 -18.70
N GLY A 187 -7.06 10.12 -17.67
CA GLY A 187 -5.66 9.90 -17.33
C GLY A 187 -5.34 8.46 -16.92
N PHE A 188 -6.36 7.64 -16.65
CA PHE A 188 -6.27 6.25 -16.21
C PHE A 188 -6.49 5.24 -17.35
N GLY A 189 -6.91 5.71 -18.53
CA GLY A 189 -7.14 4.91 -19.72
C GLY A 189 -8.59 4.45 -19.92
N SER A 190 -9.49 4.84 -19.02
CA SER A 190 -10.93 4.59 -19.14
C SER A 190 -11.61 5.72 -19.91
N SER A 191 -12.69 5.45 -20.63
CA SER A 191 -13.44 6.51 -21.32
C SER A 191 -14.22 7.37 -20.32
N PHE A 192 -14.28 8.68 -20.55
CA PHE A 192 -15.11 9.57 -19.74
C PHE A 192 -16.60 9.23 -19.90
N ARG A 193 -17.39 9.54 -18.88
CA ARG A 193 -18.84 9.41 -18.89
C ARG A 193 -19.48 10.78 -18.78
N LEU A 194 -20.47 11.01 -19.63
CA LEU A 194 -21.26 12.23 -19.64
C LEU A 194 -22.73 11.85 -19.46
N GLU A 195 -23.32 12.32 -18.38
CA GLU A 195 -24.75 12.14 -18.13
C GLU A 195 -25.51 13.36 -18.66
N ALA A 196 -26.11 13.22 -19.84
CA ALA A 196 -26.73 14.34 -20.55
C ALA A 196 -27.86 15.05 -19.76
N GLY A 197 -28.53 14.34 -18.84
CA GLY A 197 -29.61 14.89 -18.02
C GLY A 197 -29.15 15.80 -16.89
N THR A 198 -27.99 15.50 -16.29
CA THR A 198 -27.40 16.24 -15.16
C THR A 198 -26.20 17.09 -15.57
N LEU A 199 -25.71 16.92 -16.81
CA LEU A 199 -24.49 17.52 -17.35
C LEU A 199 -23.24 17.18 -16.54
N THR A 200 -23.27 16.06 -15.81
CA THR A 200 -22.15 15.60 -14.99
C THR A 200 -21.15 14.84 -15.85
N LEU A 201 -19.87 15.21 -15.74
CA LEU A 201 -18.76 14.51 -16.35
C LEU A 201 -18.03 13.69 -15.29
N SER A 202 -17.79 12.41 -15.54
CA SER A 202 -17.09 11.54 -14.60
C SER A 202 -16.01 10.66 -15.24
N SER A 203 -15.05 10.27 -14.41
CA SER A 203 -13.96 9.32 -14.71
C SER A 203 -14.03 8.20 -13.68
N ASP A 204 -13.81 6.98 -14.16
CA ASP A 204 -13.83 5.73 -13.38
C ASP A 204 -12.58 5.57 -12.47
N GLY A 205 -11.83 6.65 -12.25
CA GLY A 205 -10.71 6.68 -11.31
C GLY A 205 -9.54 5.72 -11.61
N PRO A 206 -8.60 5.59 -10.65
CA PRO A 206 -7.44 4.70 -10.76
C PRO A 206 -7.80 3.22 -10.86
N ASP A 207 -8.87 2.80 -10.19
CA ASP A 207 -9.32 1.40 -10.14
C ASP A 207 -10.08 0.96 -11.41
N ARG A 208 -10.42 1.92 -12.29
CA ARG A 208 -11.22 1.73 -13.51
C ARG A 208 -12.58 1.08 -13.23
N LYS A 209 -13.12 1.26 -12.02
CA LYS A 209 -14.38 0.66 -11.58
C LYS A 209 -15.33 1.77 -11.13
N LYS A 210 -16.60 1.58 -11.46
CA LYS A 210 -17.65 2.56 -11.16
C LYS A 210 -17.98 2.61 -9.67
N SER A 211 -18.38 3.80 -9.21
CA SER A 211 -19.08 4.04 -7.93
C SER A 211 -18.23 3.72 -6.71
N THR A 212 -16.92 3.79 -6.87
CA THR A 212 -15.98 3.75 -5.76
C THR A 212 -15.72 5.17 -5.27
N ALA A 213 -15.16 5.29 -4.06
CA ALA A 213 -14.86 6.59 -3.46
C ALA A 213 -13.79 7.37 -4.24
N ASP A 214 -13.11 6.72 -5.19
CA ASP A 214 -11.97 7.24 -5.93
C ASP A 214 -12.34 7.82 -7.31
N ASP A 215 -13.62 7.76 -7.68
CA ASP A 215 -14.17 8.38 -8.89
C ASP A 215 -13.98 9.90 -8.87
N ILE A 216 -13.60 10.47 -10.02
CA ILE A 216 -13.51 11.92 -10.19
C ILE A 216 -14.75 12.39 -10.94
N THR A 217 -15.52 13.29 -10.33
CA THR A 217 -16.69 13.93 -10.93
C THR A 217 -16.47 15.44 -11.05
N PHE A 218 -17.01 16.03 -12.11
CA PHE A 218 -17.03 17.45 -12.39
C PHE A 218 -18.41 17.88 -12.88
#